data_AF-A0ABD3XMP8-F1
#
_entry.id   AF-A0ABD3XMP8-F1
#
_cell.length_a   1.000
_cell.length_b   1.000
_cell.length_c   1.000
_cell.angle_alpha   90.00
_cell.angle_beta   90.00
_cell.angle_gamma   90.00
#
_symmetry.space_group_name_H-M   'P 1'
#
loop_
_entity.id
_entity.type
_entity.pdbx_description
1 polymer ?
#
loop_
_entity_poly.entity_id
_entity_poly.type
_entity_poly.pdbx_seq_one_letter_code
_entity_poly.pdbx_strand_id
1 'polypeptide(L)'
;MFEILIAAGLDVTARNNSGVHVVHIAAINDNLTLVTYLIHTNPELLQLNDSDGWTTLHYASQTGKVDMFETLIAAGLDITARTNDGSHVLHIAVRNDKLTVVKYLIDTYPGLLQLNDSKGWTALHYASQTCSVHMFETLIAAGLDITARINSGAHVLHIAAINDNLTLVKYLIDTTPGFLQLNGSKGWTALHYASQTGSVHMFETLIAAGLDVTARNNSGAHVLHIAAGNDNLTLVKYLIDTNPGLLQLNDSKGWTALHYASKTGSVDTFEIAGLDITARTNDGVHVLHIEASNYNLTLVKYLFNSNPGLLQLNDSNE
;
A
#
# COMPACT_ATOMS: atom_id res chain seq x y z
N MET A 1 34.55 -10.43 -22.49
CA MET A 1 33.96 -11.61 -21.81
C MET A 1 32.60 -11.97 -22.42
N PHE A 2 31.64 -11.06 -22.51
CA PHE A 2 30.33 -11.35 -23.13
C PHE A 2 30.47 -11.85 -24.59
N GLU A 3 31.23 -11.16 -25.44
CA GLU A 3 31.53 -11.60 -26.81
C GLU A 3 32.12 -13.02 -26.90
N ILE A 4 32.97 -13.39 -25.94
CA ILE A 4 33.58 -14.73 -25.85
C ILE A 4 32.50 -15.77 -25.56
N LEU A 5 31.53 -15.44 -24.70
CA LEU A 5 30.41 -16.33 -24.38
C LEU A 5 29.47 -16.52 -25.58
N ILE A 6 29.22 -15.46 -26.36
CA ILE A 6 28.47 -15.55 -27.63
C ILE A 6 29.20 -16.46 -28.62
N ALA A 7 30.51 -16.24 -28.80
CA ALA A 7 31.34 -17.09 -29.66
C ALA A 7 31.39 -18.55 -29.19
N ALA A 8 31.21 -18.78 -27.88
CA ALA A 8 31.10 -20.12 -27.28
C ALA A 8 29.69 -20.72 -27.34
N GLY A 9 28.73 -20.06 -28.00
CA GLY A 9 27.37 -20.57 -28.20
C GLY A 9 26.36 -20.20 -27.11
N LEU A 10 26.60 -19.13 -26.35
CA LEU A 10 25.62 -18.60 -25.39
C LEU A 10 24.32 -18.23 -26.10
N ASP A 11 23.21 -18.82 -25.66
CA ASP A 11 21.87 -18.43 -26.08
C ASP A 11 21.46 -17.10 -25.40
N VAL A 12 21.49 -16.01 -26.17
CA VAL A 12 21.10 -14.67 -25.70
C VAL A 12 19.60 -14.50 -25.50
N THR A 13 18.80 -15.42 -26.03
CA THR A 13 17.34 -15.44 -25.86
C THR A 13 16.91 -16.20 -24.61
N ALA A 14 17.86 -16.82 -23.90
CA ALA A 14 17.59 -17.51 -22.65
C ALA A 14 16.98 -16.56 -21.60
N ARG A 15 15.99 -17.09 -20.86
CA ARG A 15 15.28 -16.36 -19.82
C ARG A 15 15.17 -17.18 -18.55
N ASN A 16 15.10 -16.50 -17.40
CA ASN A 16 14.82 -17.16 -16.13
C ASN A 16 13.31 -17.49 -15.98
N ASN A 17 12.92 -18.07 -14.83
CA ASN A 17 11.52 -18.45 -14.56
C ASN A 17 10.53 -17.26 -14.55
N SER A 18 11.03 -16.04 -14.36
CA SER A 18 10.25 -14.80 -14.43
C SER A 18 10.27 -14.17 -15.82
N GLY A 19 10.79 -14.87 -16.84
CA GLY A 19 10.89 -14.35 -18.20
C GLY A 19 11.93 -13.23 -18.39
N VAL A 20 12.85 -13.05 -17.45
CA VAL A 20 13.88 -12.01 -17.53
C VAL A 20 15.00 -12.46 -18.48
N HIS A 21 15.28 -11.65 -19.50
CA HIS A 21 16.33 -11.88 -20.51
C HIS A 21 17.62 -11.13 -20.16
N VAL A 22 18.71 -11.45 -20.87
CA VAL A 22 20.02 -10.79 -20.67
C VAL A 22 19.96 -9.27 -20.81
N VAL A 23 19.12 -8.76 -21.71
CA VAL A 23 18.98 -7.32 -21.96
C VAL A 23 18.32 -6.59 -20.77
N HIS A 24 17.37 -7.22 -20.09
CA HIS A 24 16.77 -6.69 -18.86
C HIS A 24 17.81 -6.60 -17.73
N ILE A 25 18.61 -7.66 -17.57
CA ILE A 25 19.69 -7.72 -16.57
C ILE A 25 20.76 -6.66 -16.88
N ALA A 26 21.10 -6.47 -18.16
CA ALA A 26 22.05 -5.44 -18.58
C ALA A 26 21.53 -4.03 -18.24
N ALA A 27 20.24 -3.76 -18.50
CA ALA A 27 19.62 -2.47 -18.26
C ALA A 27 19.54 -2.11 -16.76
N ILE A 28 19.09 -3.03 -15.89
CA ILE A 28 19.01 -2.77 -14.45
C ILE A 28 20.39 -2.64 -13.78
N ASN A 29 21.42 -3.27 -14.35
CA ASN A 29 22.80 -3.10 -13.88
C ASN A 29 23.50 -1.88 -14.49
N ASP A 30 22.79 -1.03 -15.24
CA ASP A 30 23.34 0.15 -15.93
C ASP A 30 24.54 -0.20 -16.84
N ASN A 31 24.54 -1.40 -17.43
CA ASN A 31 25.62 -1.82 -18.32
C ASN A 31 25.34 -1.31 -19.74
N LEU A 32 25.52 0.00 -19.92
CA LEU A 32 25.26 0.69 -21.18
C LEU A 32 26.04 0.09 -22.35
N THR A 33 27.29 -0.34 -22.12
CA THR A 33 28.12 -1.01 -23.13
C THR A 33 27.48 -2.29 -23.62
N LEU A 34 26.99 -3.14 -22.70
CA LEU A 34 26.33 -4.39 -23.07
C LEU A 34 24.99 -4.13 -23.76
N VAL A 35 24.20 -3.17 -23.27
CA VAL A 35 22.93 -2.78 -23.93
C VAL A 35 23.19 -2.27 -25.34
N THR A 36 24.18 -1.40 -25.53
CA THR A 36 24.58 -0.89 -26.85
C THR A 36 25.01 -2.01 -27.77
N TYR A 37 25.83 -2.94 -27.28
CA TYR A 37 26.22 -4.11 -28.05
C TYR A 37 25.00 -4.93 -28.49
N LEU A 38 24.09 -5.25 -27.56
CA LEU A 38 22.87 -6.04 -27.84
C LEU A 38 21.93 -5.33 -28.81
N ILE A 39 21.80 -4.00 -28.76
CA ILE A 39 21.02 -3.22 -29.73
C ILE A 39 21.55 -3.43 -31.16
N HIS A 40 22.87 -3.51 -31.35
CA HIS A 40 23.48 -3.65 -32.67
C HIS A 40 23.50 -5.11 -33.16
N THR A 41 23.69 -6.09 -32.28
CA THR A 41 23.83 -7.49 -32.68
C THR A 41 22.53 -8.29 -32.62
N ASN A 42 21.62 -7.92 -31.71
CA ASN A 42 20.39 -8.64 -31.38
C ASN A 42 19.23 -7.69 -31.02
N PRO A 43 18.86 -6.76 -31.92
CA PRO A 43 17.82 -5.75 -31.65
C PRO A 43 16.46 -6.35 -31.27
N GLU A 44 16.17 -7.57 -31.71
CA GLU A 44 14.94 -8.30 -31.37
C GLU A 44 14.75 -8.52 -29.86
N LEU A 45 15.85 -8.58 -29.09
CA LEU A 45 15.78 -8.78 -27.63
C LEU A 45 15.10 -7.61 -26.92
N LEU A 46 15.13 -6.41 -27.51
CA LEU A 46 14.51 -5.21 -26.96
C LEU A 46 12.97 -5.28 -26.92
N GLN A 47 12.39 -6.11 -27.79
CA GLN A 47 10.93 -6.29 -27.89
C GLN A 47 10.41 -7.39 -26.96
N LEU A 48 11.30 -8.06 -26.24
CA LEU A 48 10.93 -9.09 -25.29
C LEU A 48 10.48 -8.46 -23.97
N ASN A 49 9.42 -9.04 -23.41
CA ASN A 49 8.92 -8.68 -22.09
C ASN A 49 9.15 -9.84 -21.13
N ASP A 50 9.25 -9.53 -19.85
CA ASP A 50 9.23 -10.55 -18.80
C ASP A 50 7.80 -11.04 -18.49
N SER A 51 7.64 -11.94 -17.52
CA SER A 51 6.33 -12.49 -17.17
C SER A 51 5.34 -11.45 -16.63
N ASP A 52 5.84 -10.33 -16.10
CA ASP A 52 5.03 -9.23 -15.56
C ASP A 52 4.81 -8.11 -16.60
N GLY A 53 5.18 -8.34 -17.86
CA GLY A 53 5.04 -7.39 -18.95
C GLY A 53 6.09 -6.27 -18.91
N TRP A 54 7.17 -6.43 -18.14
CA TRP A 54 8.23 -5.42 -18.09
C TRP A 54 9.08 -5.48 -19.34
N THR A 55 9.26 -4.31 -19.94
CA THR A 55 10.21 -4.05 -21.03
C THR A 55 11.58 -3.67 -20.46
N THR A 56 12.61 -3.67 -21.31
CA THR A 56 13.94 -3.15 -20.96
C THR A 56 13.93 -1.72 -20.39
N LEU A 57 13.03 -0.84 -20.87
CA LEU A 57 12.87 0.53 -20.33
C LEU A 57 12.37 0.53 -18.88
N HIS A 58 11.48 -0.39 -18.49
CA HIS A 58 11.04 -0.51 -17.09
C HIS A 58 12.20 -0.92 -16.18
N TYR A 59 13.07 -1.82 -16.64
CA TYR A 59 14.29 -2.19 -15.91
C TYR A 59 15.25 -1.00 -15.76
N ALA A 60 15.49 -0.25 -16.83
CA ALA A 60 16.31 0.97 -16.80
C ALA A 60 15.74 2.07 -15.87
N SER A 61 14.41 2.15 -15.73
CA SER A 61 13.73 3.10 -14.82
C SER A 61 14.17 2.98 -13.37
N GLN A 62 14.75 1.84 -12.98
CA GLN A 62 15.19 1.56 -11.62
C GLN A 62 16.61 2.03 -11.32
N THR A 63 17.40 2.52 -12.30
CA THR A 63 18.84 2.78 -12.10
C THR A 63 19.17 4.26 -11.86
N GLY A 64 18.28 5.18 -12.24
CA GLY A 64 18.51 6.62 -12.14
C GLY A 64 19.44 7.21 -13.22
N LYS A 65 19.65 6.50 -14.32
CA LYS A 65 20.64 6.81 -15.36
C LYS A 65 19.93 7.20 -16.65
N VAL A 66 20.09 8.47 -17.05
CA VAL A 66 19.39 9.04 -18.21
C VAL A 66 19.95 8.52 -19.53
N ASP A 67 21.27 8.34 -19.63
CA ASP A 67 21.94 7.86 -20.85
C ASP A 67 21.39 6.50 -21.34
N MET A 68 21.07 5.61 -20.39
CA MET A 68 20.42 4.32 -20.67
C MET A 68 19.03 4.50 -21.30
N PHE A 69 18.23 5.46 -20.81
CA PHE A 69 16.94 5.79 -21.40
C PHE A 69 17.07 6.35 -22.80
N GLU A 70 17.95 7.32 -23.01
CA GLU A 70 18.17 7.93 -24.32
C GLU A 70 18.57 6.88 -25.35
N THR A 71 19.47 5.97 -24.97
CA THR A 71 19.93 4.88 -25.84
C THR A 71 18.80 3.90 -26.17
N LEU A 72 17.98 3.49 -25.19
CA LEU A 72 16.86 2.58 -25.43
C LEU A 72 15.74 3.24 -26.25
N ILE A 73 15.41 4.51 -26.00
CA ILE A 73 14.40 5.23 -26.79
C ILE A 73 14.89 5.43 -28.23
N ALA A 74 16.17 5.77 -28.43
CA ALA A 74 16.77 5.86 -29.76
C ALA A 74 16.74 4.51 -30.51
N ALA A 75 16.75 3.39 -29.78
CA ALA A 75 16.57 2.05 -30.33
C ALA A 75 15.10 1.66 -30.60
N GLY A 76 14.15 2.59 -30.41
CA GLY A 76 12.75 2.44 -30.80
C GLY A 76 11.84 1.84 -29.73
N LEU A 77 12.27 1.76 -28.46
CA LEU A 77 11.37 1.32 -27.39
C LEU A 77 10.29 2.37 -27.09
N ASP A 78 9.07 1.89 -26.89
CA ASP A 78 7.92 2.74 -26.52
C ASP A 78 8.02 3.19 -25.05
N ILE A 79 8.16 4.49 -24.85
CA ILE A 79 8.21 5.12 -23.52
C ILE A 79 6.89 5.02 -22.74
N THR A 80 5.78 4.77 -23.45
CA THR A 80 4.43 4.62 -22.88
C THR A 80 4.04 3.18 -22.62
N ALA A 81 4.95 2.22 -22.90
CA ALA A 81 4.73 0.80 -22.64
C ALA A 81 4.31 0.55 -21.19
N ARG A 82 3.47 -0.47 -20.99
CA ARG A 82 2.86 -0.79 -19.71
C ARG A 82 3.16 -2.21 -19.26
N THR A 83 3.45 -2.36 -17.97
CA THR A 83 3.49 -3.64 -17.26
C THR A 83 2.08 -4.21 -17.10
N ASN A 84 1.96 -5.46 -16.62
CA ASN A 84 0.67 -6.12 -16.38
C ASN A 84 -0.21 -5.40 -15.35
N ASP A 85 0.38 -4.65 -14.40
CA ASP A 85 -0.36 -3.78 -13.48
C ASP A 85 -0.68 -2.39 -14.05
N GLY A 86 -0.31 -2.14 -15.31
CA GLY A 86 -0.54 -0.88 -16.01
C GLY A 86 0.47 0.21 -15.69
N SER A 87 1.50 -0.05 -14.88
CA SER A 87 2.58 0.92 -14.61
C SER A 87 3.38 1.20 -15.89
N HIS A 88 3.95 2.41 -15.99
CA HIS A 88 4.89 2.79 -17.04
C HIS A 88 6.16 3.34 -16.40
N VAL A 89 7.14 3.74 -17.21
CA VAL A 89 8.48 4.15 -16.74
C VAL A 89 8.50 5.22 -15.63
N LEU A 90 7.59 6.20 -15.64
CA LEU A 90 7.53 7.24 -14.61
C LEU A 90 7.08 6.66 -13.27
N HIS A 91 6.08 5.79 -13.27
CA HIS A 91 5.64 5.08 -12.05
C HIS A 91 6.80 4.29 -11.44
N ILE A 92 7.54 3.55 -12.27
CA ILE A 92 8.67 2.73 -11.80
C ILE A 92 9.83 3.61 -11.28
N ALA A 93 10.16 4.69 -11.99
CA ALA A 93 11.21 5.62 -11.57
C ALA A 93 10.87 6.32 -10.24
N VAL A 94 9.61 6.74 -10.06
CA VAL A 94 9.14 7.34 -8.81
C VAL A 94 9.13 6.34 -7.66
N ARG A 95 8.61 5.14 -7.88
CA ARG A 95 8.58 4.05 -6.87
C ARG A 95 9.99 3.73 -6.35
N ASN A 96 11.01 3.86 -7.20
CA ASN A 96 12.41 3.58 -6.87
C ASN A 96 13.22 4.85 -6.47
N ASP A 97 12.54 5.98 -6.27
CA ASP A 97 13.12 7.27 -5.89
C ASP A 97 14.25 7.73 -6.84
N LYS A 98 14.08 7.51 -8.15
CA LYS A 98 15.07 7.85 -9.18
C LYS A 98 14.84 9.25 -9.74
N LEU A 99 15.08 10.24 -8.88
CA LEU A 99 14.75 11.65 -9.16
C LEU A 99 15.36 12.20 -10.44
N THR A 100 16.60 11.83 -10.77
CA THR A 100 17.28 12.24 -12.02
C THR A 100 16.51 11.79 -13.26
N VAL A 101 16.05 10.54 -13.29
CA VAL A 101 15.22 9.99 -14.37
C VAL A 101 13.84 10.63 -14.35
N VAL A 102 13.24 10.84 -13.18
CA VAL A 102 11.92 11.48 -13.06
C VAL A 102 11.94 12.89 -13.65
N LYS A 103 12.94 13.71 -13.33
CA LYS A 103 13.10 15.06 -13.91
C LYS A 103 13.26 15.00 -15.43
N TYR A 104 14.14 14.13 -15.93
CA TYR A 104 14.30 13.90 -17.37
C TYR A 104 12.98 13.50 -18.06
N LEU A 105 12.22 12.58 -17.46
CA LEU A 105 10.94 12.11 -18.00
C LEU A 105 9.88 13.22 -18.00
N ILE A 106 9.81 14.05 -16.95
CA ILE A 106 8.90 15.19 -16.87
C ILE A 106 9.23 16.22 -17.95
N ASP A 107 10.51 16.57 -18.09
CA ASP A 107 10.97 17.63 -18.99
C ASP A 107 10.84 17.22 -20.47
N THR A 108 11.13 15.94 -20.77
CA THR A 108 11.18 15.44 -22.15
C THR A 108 9.85 14.83 -22.60
N TYR A 109 9.10 14.21 -21.69
CA TYR A 109 7.86 13.48 -21.98
C TYR A 109 6.72 13.86 -21.01
N PRO A 110 6.31 15.15 -20.95
CA PRO A 110 5.32 15.62 -19.99
C PRO A 110 3.95 14.92 -20.10
N GLY A 111 3.64 14.33 -21.26
CA GLY A 111 2.42 13.53 -21.44
C GLY A 111 2.32 12.31 -20.51
N LEU A 112 3.45 11.81 -20.00
CA LEU A 112 3.48 10.71 -19.02
C LEU A 112 2.78 11.07 -17.69
N LEU A 113 2.68 12.35 -17.35
CA LEU A 113 2.07 12.81 -16.09
C LEU A 113 0.56 12.55 -16.03
N GLN A 114 -0.09 12.41 -17.18
CA GLN A 114 -1.53 12.19 -17.29
C GLN A 114 -1.91 10.70 -17.34
N LEU A 115 -0.92 9.81 -17.30
CA LEU A 115 -1.13 8.37 -17.40
C LEU A 115 -1.23 7.76 -16.01
N ASN A 116 -2.28 6.97 -15.80
CA ASN A 116 -2.49 6.23 -14.56
C ASN A 116 -2.29 4.73 -14.78
N ASP A 117 -1.94 3.98 -13.74
CA ASP A 117 -1.91 2.52 -13.80
C ASP A 117 -3.32 1.87 -13.77
N SER A 118 -3.40 0.54 -13.79
CA SER A 118 -4.68 -0.19 -13.82
C SER A 118 -5.55 0.03 -12.56
N LYS A 119 -4.95 0.49 -11.46
CA LYS A 119 -5.62 0.81 -10.20
C LYS A 119 -5.91 2.31 -10.07
N GLY A 120 -5.66 3.10 -11.12
CA GLY A 120 -5.84 4.55 -11.11
C GLY A 120 -4.74 5.30 -10.37
N TRP A 121 -3.59 4.65 -10.11
CA TRP A 121 -2.47 5.33 -9.46
C TRP A 121 -1.79 6.27 -10.44
N THR A 122 -1.50 7.47 -9.95
CA THR A 122 -0.63 8.46 -10.59
C THR A 122 0.78 8.34 -10.02
N ALA A 123 1.75 8.97 -10.67
CA ALA A 123 3.11 9.11 -10.13
C ALA A 123 3.12 9.69 -8.70
N LEU A 124 2.21 10.62 -8.37
CA LEU A 124 2.13 11.21 -7.04
C LEU A 124 1.68 10.20 -5.96
N HIS A 125 0.83 9.23 -6.31
CA HIS A 125 0.47 8.14 -5.40
C HIS A 125 1.67 7.23 -5.11
N TYR A 126 2.48 6.93 -6.14
CA TYR A 126 3.74 6.18 -5.94
C TYR A 126 4.72 6.95 -5.06
N ALA A 127 4.87 8.27 -5.26
CA ALA A 127 5.69 9.11 -4.39
C ALA A 127 5.16 9.14 -2.95
N SER A 128 3.86 8.93 -2.75
CA SER A 128 3.27 8.87 -1.41
C SER A 128 3.66 7.61 -0.63
N GLN A 129 4.07 6.54 -1.33
CA GLN A 129 4.63 5.34 -0.72
C GLN A 129 6.10 5.50 -0.34
N THR A 130 6.83 6.42 -0.97
CA THR A 130 8.26 6.61 -0.73
C THR A 130 8.49 7.73 0.29
N CYS A 131 9.53 7.62 1.12
CA CYS A 131 9.82 8.63 2.15
C CYS A 131 10.40 9.95 1.59
N SER A 132 10.32 10.19 0.28
CA SER A 132 10.97 11.29 -0.42
C SER A 132 10.00 12.45 -0.68
N VAL A 133 9.96 13.40 0.26
CA VAL A 133 9.21 14.67 0.06
C VAL A 133 9.71 15.41 -1.17
N HIS A 134 11.01 15.36 -1.47
CA HIS A 134 11.55 16.04 -2.63
C HIS A 134 11.04 15.47 -3.97
N MET A 135 10.85 14.15 -4.05
CA MET A 135 10.18 13.52 -5.20
C MET A 135 8.73 13.99 -5.31
N PHE A 136 8.01 14.01 -4.19
CA PHE A 136 6.62 14.46 -4.13
C PHE A 136 6.48 15.92 -4.61
N GLU A 137 7.30 16.83 -4.09
CA GLU A 137 7.36 18.24 -4.49
C GLU A 137 7.68 18.41 -5.96
N THR A 138 8.62 17.62 -6.50
CA THR A 138 8.98 17.67 -7.92
C THR A 138 7.77 17.35 -8.81
N LEU A 139 6.96 16.35 -8.43
CA LEU A 139 5.76 15.97 -9.16
C LEU A 139 4.63 17.00 -9.02
N ILE A 140 4.46 17.61 -7.84
CA ILE A 140 3.51 18.72 -7.64
C ILE A 140 3.89 19.92 -8.50
N ALA A 141 5.18 20.29 -8.52
CA ALA A 141 5.69 21.38 -9.35
C ALA A 141 5.49 21.12 -10.85
N ALA A 142 5.48 19.85 -11.26
CA ALA A 142 5.16 19.42 -12.62
C ALA A 142 3.65 19.45 -12.94
N GLY A 143 2.79 19.85 -11.99
CA GLY A 143 1.36 20.06 -12.21
C GLY A 143 0.48 18.85 -11.92
N LEU A 144 0.96 17.85 -11.18
CA LEU A 144 0.10 16.73 -10.77
C LEU A 144 -0.95 17.19 -9.75
N ASP A 145 -2.18 16.73 -9.94
CA ASP A 145 -3.28 16.97 -9.02
C ASP A 145 -3.10 16.16 -7.72
N ILE A 146 -2.85 16.88 -6.63
CA ILE A 146 -2.72 16.30 -5.29
C ILE A 146 -4.03 15.69 -4.75
N THR A 147 -5.19 16.11 -5.29
CA THR A 147 -6.51 15.59 -4.92
C THR A 147 -6.92 14.33 -5.70
N ALA A 148 -6.09 13.90 -6.66
CA ALA A 148 -6.35 12.71 -7.46
C ALA A 148 -6.62 11.49 -6.58
N ARG A 149 -7.49 10.60 -7.06
CA ARG A 149 -7.92 9.42 -6.33
C ARG A 149 -7.62 8.16 -7.14
N ILE A 150 -7.15 7.13 -6.45
CA ILE A 150 -7.06 5.78 -7.01
C ILE A 150 -8.46 5.14 -7.08
N ASN A 151 -8.59 4.01 -7.77
CA ASN A 151 -9.88 3.33 -7.97
C ASN A 151 -10.57 2.93 -6.65
N SER A 152 -9.80 2.71 -5.58
CA SER A 152 -10.31 2.49 -4.22
C SER A 152 -10.58 3.79 -3.46
N GLY A 153 -10.68 4.94 -4.13
CA GLY A 153 -11.02 6.25 -3.57
C GLY A 153 -9.98 6.90 -2.65
N ALA A 154 -8.86 6.23 -2.37
CA ALA A 154 -7.77 6.81 -1.57
C ALA A 154 -7.04 7.91 -2.34
N HIS A 155 -6.46 8.87 -1.62
CA HIS A 155 -5.59 9.93 -2.15
C HIS A 155 -4.24 9.90 -1.42
N VAL A 156 -3.34 10.82 -1.74
CA VAL A 156 -1.94 10.85 -1.25
C VAL A 156 -1.79 10.72 0.27
N LEU A 157 -2.63 11.37 1.09
CA LEU A 157 -2.54 11.30 2.55
C LEU A 157 -2.89 9.89 3.06
N HIS A 158 -3.91 9.26 2.49
CA HIS A 158 -4.29 7.90 2.83
C HIS A 158 -3.19 6.90 2.48
N ILE A 159 -2.56 7.07 1.31
CA ILE A 159 -1.43 6.25 0.90
C ILE A 159 -0.22 6.49 1.81
N ALA A 160 0.08 7.73 2.16
CA ALA A 160 1.16 8.04 3.09
C ALA A 160 0.90 7.44 4.49
N ALA A 161 -0.33 7.54 5.00
CA ALA A 161 -0.73 7.01 6.30
C ALA A 161 -0.61 5.48 6.38
N ILE A 162 -1.11 4.74 5.37
CA ILE A 162 -1.01 3.27 5.36
C ILE A 162 0.42 2.77 5.09
N ASN A 163 1.30 3.57 4.48
CA ASN A 163 2.71 3.20 4.30
C ASN A 163 3.62 3.72 5.42
N ASP A 164 3.05 4.24 6.52
CA ASP A 164 3.79 4.83 7.65
C ASP A 164 4.79 5.91 7.23
N ASN A 165 4.48 6.64 6.15
CA ASN A 165 5.33 7.70 5.60
C ASN A 165 5.14 9.00 6.39
N LEU A 166 5.64 9.00 7.62
CA LEU A 166 5.53 10.12 8.56
C LEU A 166 6.09 11.42 7.99
N THR A 167 7.18 11.35 7.23
CA THR A 167 7.82 12.53 6.64
C THR A 167 6.86 13.24 5.69
N LEU A 168 6.20 12.48 4.80
CA LEU A 168 5.22 13.07 3.89
C LEU A 168 3.94 13.49 4.60
N VAL A 169 3.47 12.74 5.60
CA VAL A 169 2.28 13.14 6.37
C VAL A 169 2.51 14.47 7.08
N LYS A 170 3.65 14.67 7.74
CA LYS A 170 4.02 15.95 8.36
C LYS A 170 4.10 17.07 7.34
N TYR A 171 4.74 16.82 6.20
CA TYR A 171 4.77 17.77 5.09
C TYR A 171 3.37 18.18 4.62
N LEU A 172 2.45 17.22 4.45
CA LEU A 172 1.08 17.48 4.01
C LEU A 172 0.25 18.24 5.06
N ILE A 173 0.46 17.96 6.35
CA ILE A 173 -0.16 18.71 7.46
C ILE A 173 0.25 20.18 7.39
N ASP A 174 1.55 20.44 7.20
CA ASP A 174 2.11 21.80 7.23
C ASP A 174 1.76 22.62 5.98
N THR A 175 1.75 21.97 4.81
CA THR A 175 1.58 22.66 3.51
C THR A 175 0.14 22.64 2.99
N THR A 176 -0.65 21.64 3.39
CA THR A 176 -1.99 21.38 2.83
C THR A 176 -3.00 20.91 3.89
N PRO A 177 -3.21 21.64 5.00
CA PRO A 177 -4.02 21.17 6.15
C PRO A 177 -5.47 20.81 5.80
N GLY A 178 -6.04 21.39 4.74
CA GLY A 178 -7.39 21.02 4.27
C GLY A 178 -7.53 19.57 3.81
N PHE A 179 -6.42 18.88 3.48
CA PHE A 179 -6.43 17.49 3.04
C PHE A 179 -6.78 16.49 4.15
N LEU A 180 -6.61 16.91 5.40
CA LEU A 180 -6.86 16.06 6.58
C LEU A 180 -8.32 15.61 6.69
N GLN A 181 -9.24 16.37 6.11
CA GLN A 181 -10.69 16.12 6.18
C GLN A 181 -11.22 15.34 4.97
N LEU A 182 -10.36 15.01 4.00
CA LEU A 182 -10.77 14.24 2.84
C LEU A 182 -10.92 12.77 3.22
N ASN A 183 -12.07 12.21 2.89
CA ASN A 183 -12.32 10.78 3.07
C ASN A 183 -11.91 9.99 1.83
N GLY A 184 -11.33 8.81 2.07
CA GLY A 184 -11.09 7.79 1.07
C GLY A 184 -12.39 7.08 0.67
N SER A 185 -12.28 5.89 0.06
CA SER A 185 -13.49 5.10 -0.16
C SER A 185 -14.13 4.66 1.14
N LYS A 186 -15.43 4.40 1.08
CA LYS A 186 -16.23 3.90 2.21
C LYS A 186 -16.15 4.82 3.44
N GLY A 187 -15.85 6.10 3.28
CA GLY A 187 -15.76 7.04 4.41
C GLY A 187 -14.53 6.86 5.30
N TRP A 188 -13.48 6.18 4.82
CA TRP A 188 -12.25 6.02 5.59
C TRP A 188 -11.47 7.33 5.69
N THR A 189 -11.09 7.71 6.90
CA THR A 189 -10.17 8.82 7.18
C THR A 189 -8.71 8.32 7.22
N ALA A 190 -7.72 9.22 7.19
CA ALA A 190 -6.32 8.85 7.37
C ALA A 190 -6.03 8.06 8.66
N LEU A 191 -6.78 8.31 9.74
CA LEU A 191 -6.68 7.51 10.97
C LEU A 191 -7.12 6.05 10.76
N HIS A 192 -8.12 5.78 9.93
CA HIS A 192 -8.52 4.40 9.63
C HIS A 192 -7.40 3.66 8.88
N TYR A 193 -6.77 4.33 7.91
CA TYR A 193 -5.64 3.78 7.16
C TYR A 193 -4.42 3.55 8.07
N ALA A 194 -4.06 4.50 8.94
CA ALA A 194 -2.99 4.32 9.93
C ALA A 194 -3.31 3.19 10.94
N SER A 195 -4.59 3.04 11.30
CA SER A 195 -5.03 1.97 12.21
C SER A 195 -4.89 0.57 11.64
N GLN A 196 -4.80 0.45 10.31
CA GLN A 196 -4.58 -0.83 9.64
C GLN A 196 -3.15 -1.35 9.83
N THR A 197 -2.16 -0.47 9.94
CA THR A 197 -0.74 -0.86 10.12
C THR A 197 -0.26 -0.87 11.57
N GLY A 198 -1.01 -0.22 12.47
CA GLY A 198 -0.70 -0.24 13.91
C GLY A 198 0.38 0.75 14.33
N SER A 199 0.82 1.65 13.45
CA SER A 199 1.80 2.69 13.80
C SER A 199 1.18 3.71 14.76
N VAL A 200 1.54 3.61 16.04
CA VAL A 200 1.13 4.59 17.07
C VAL A 200 1.66 5.97 16.75
N HIS A 201 2.89 6.09 16.22
CA HIS A 201 3.48 7.40 15.94
C HIS A 201 2.79 8.13 14.78
N MET A 202 2.39 7.40 13.72
CA MET A 202 1.53 7.95 12.66
C MET A 202 0.18 8.38 13.23
N PHE A 203 -0.40 7.56 14.09
CA PHE A 203 -1.67 7.83 14.73
C PHE A 203 -1.62 9.13 15.57
N GLU A 204 -0.63 9.25 16.45
CA GLU A 204 -0.37 10.45 17.26
C GLU A 204 -0.19 11.70 16.39
N THR A 205 0.58 11.58 15.31
CA THR A 205 0.82 12.70 14.37
C THR A 205 -0.48 13.20 13.76
N LEU A 206 -1.36 12.29 13.31
CA LEU A 206 -2.65 12.65 12.72
C LEU A 206 -3.64 13.19 13.76
N ILE A 207 -3.66 12.66 14.98
CA ILE A 207 -4.49 13.20 16.07
C ILE A 207 -4.04 14.61 16.46
N ALA A 208 -2.73 14.84 16.57
CA ALA A 208 -2.18 16.16 16.85
C ALA A 208 -2.53 17.19 15.76
N ALA A 209 -2.73 16.72 14.52
CA ALA A 209 -3.21 17.53 13.40
C ALA A 209 -4.74 17.78 13.42
N GLY A 210 -5.46 17.29 14.43
CA GLY A 210 -6.88 17.56 14.65
C GLY A 210 -7.84 16.57 13.98
N LEU A 211 -7.38 15.39 13.56
CA LEU A 211 -8.31 14.35 13.11
C LEU A 211 -9.13 13.79 14.28
N ASP A 212 -10.42 13.55 14.03
CA ASP A 212 -11.34 12.98 15.02
C ASP A 212 -11.12 11.47 15.17
N VAL A 213 -10.64 11.06 16.35
CA VAL A 213 -10.44 9.65 16.75
C VAL A 213 -11.75 8.84 16.72
N THR A 214 -12.89 9.50 16.89
CA THR A 214 -14.22 8.88 16.92
C THR A 214 -14.88 8.80 15.55
N ALA A 215 -14.23 9.33 14.51
CA ALA A 215 -14.76 9.31 13.14
C ALA A 215 -15.12 7.89 12.70
N ARG A 216 -16.27 7.78 12.04
CA ARG A 216 -16.84 6.51 11.58
C ARG A 216 -16.85 6.43 10.06
N ASN A 217 -16.42 5.29 9.55
CA ASN A 217 -16.57 4.97 8.14
C ASN A 217 -18.03 4.58 7.79
N ASN A 218 -18.30 4.24 6.53
CA ASN A 218 -19.65 3.91 6.04
C ASN A 218 -20.25 2.64 6.69
N SER A 219 -19.46 1.76 7.32
CA SER A 219 -19.98 0.64 8.11
C SER A 219 -20.18 1.00 9.58
N GLY A 220 -19.97 2.27 9.95
CA GLY A 220 -20.04 2.75 11.33
C GLY A 220 -18.80 2.42 12.16
N ALA A 221 -17.78 1.78 11.57
CA ALA A 221 -16.57 1.39 12.28
C ALA A 221 -15.64 2.60 12.48
N HIS A 222 -14.96 2.64 13.62
CA HIS A 222 -13.93 3.63 13.95
C HIS A 222 -12.57 2.94 14.18
N VAL A 223 -11.55 3.72 14.53
CA VAL A 223 -10.14 3.30 14.63
C VAL A 223 -9.89 2.04 15.48
N LEU A 224 -10.59 1.85 16.61
CA LEU A 224 -10.42 0.69 17.49
C LEU A 224 -10.87 -0.61 16.81
N HIS A 225 -11.98 -0.57 16.05
CA HIS A 225 -12.44 -1.70 15.26
C HIS A 225 -11.40 -2.11 14.21
N ILE A 226 -10.83 -1.13 13.51
CA ILE A 226 -9.81 -1.38 12.49
C ILE A 226 -8.52 -1.92 13.12
N ALA A 227 -8.05 -1.33 14.22
CA ALA A 227 -6.86 -1.79 14.92
C ALA A 227 -7.01 -3.23 15.44
N ALA A 228 -8.15 -3.55 16.08
CA ALA A 228 -8.44 -4.89 16.58
C ALA A 228 -8.58 -5.92 15.44
N GLY A 229 -9.25 -5.57 14.35
CA GLY A 229 -9.43 -6.45 13.19
C GLY A 229 -8.16 -6.70 12.35
N ASN A 230 -7.07 -6.00 12.65
CA ASN A 230 -5.73 -6.26 12.07
C ASN A 230 -4.73 -6.73 13.14
N ASP A 231 -5.18 -7.06 14.35
CA ASP A 231 -4.35 -7.50 15.48
C ASP A 231 -3.22 -6.53 15.86
N ASN A 232 -3.48 -5.23 15.73
CA ASN A 232 -2.52 -4.18 16.09
C ASN A 232 -2.54 -3.91 17.60
N LEU A 233 -2.11 -4.89 18.40
CA LEU A 233 -2.20 -4.90 19.87
C LEU A 233 -1.67 -3.62 20.52
N THR A 234 -0.53 -3.11 20.05
CA THR A 234 0.08 -1.88 20.58
C THR A 234 -0.84 -0.69 20.39
N LEU A 235 -1.46 -0.57 19.20
CA LEU A 235 -2.40 0.50 18.91
C LEU A 235 -3.72 0.30 19.66
N VAL A 236 -4.22 -0.93 19.80
CA VAL A 236 -5.44 -1.22 20.58
C VAL A 236 -5.26 -0.76 22.03
N LYS A 237 -4.16 -1.14 22.68
CA LYS A 237 -3.84 -0.71 24.05
C LYS A 237 -3.74 0.81 24.15
N TYR A 238 -2.95 1.43 23.26
CA TYR A 238 -2.82 2.88 23.19
C TYR A 238 -4.18 3.58 23.06
N LEU A 239 -5.06 3.10 22.18
CA LEU A 239 -6.39 3.69 21.96
C LEU A 239 -7.30 3.56 23.19
N ILE A 240 -7.27 2.43 23.89
CA ILE A 240 -8.07 2.21 25.11
C ILE A 240 -7.56 3.11 26.24
N ASP A 241 -6.24 3.19 26.41
CA ASP A 241 -5.63 3.98 27.48
C ASP A 241 -5.86 5.49 27.30
N THR A 242 -5.79 5.96 26.04
CA THR A 242 -5.91 7.40 25.73
C THR A 242 -7.34 7.84 25.43
N ASN A 243 -8.19 6.93 24.94
CA ASN A 243 -9.55 7.22 24.48
C ASN A 243 -10.54 6.12 24.93
N PRO A 244 -10.74 5.89 26.24
CA PRO A 244 -11.55 4.78 26.76
C PRO A 244 -13.03 4.84 26.31
N GLY A 245 -13.54 6.02 25.94
CA GLY A 245 -14.88 6.18 25.38
C GLY A 245 -15.12 5.40 24.08
N LEU A 246 -14.06 5.04 23.34
CA LEU A 246 -14.14 4.20 22.14
C LEU A 246 -14.70 2.81 22.43
N LEU A 247 -14.58 2.30 23.66
CA LEU A 247 -15.13 1.00 24.07
C LEU A 247 -16.66 0.96 24.02
N GLN A 248 -17.32 2.13 24.10
CA GLN A 248 -18.78 2.24 24.10
C GLN A 248 -19.37 2.45 22.71
N LEU A 249 -18.52 2.54 21.69
CA LEU A 249 -18.92 2.83 20.31
C LEU A 249 -18.93 1.52 19.51
N ASN A 250 -20.11 1.09 19.09
CA ASN A 250 -20.26 -0.06 18.19
C ASN A 250 -20.43 0.41 16.75
N ASP A 251 -20.12 -0.45 15.79
CA ASP A 251 -20.39 -0.18 14.37
C ASP A 251 -21.89 -0.22 14.03
N SER A 252 -22.24 -0.02 12.75
CA SER A 252 -23.65 0.01 12.31
C SER A 252 -24.42 -1.31 12.52
N LYS A 253 -23.73 -2.44 12.70
CA LYS A 253 -24.30 -3.76 12.98
C LYS A 253 -24.21 -4.12 14.47
N GLY A 254 -23.76 -3.19 15.31
CA GLY A 254 -23.52 -3.46 16.73
C GLY A 254 -22.25 -4.27 16.97
N TRP A 255 -21.36 -4.40 15.98
CA TRP A 255 -20.08 -5.08 16.21
C TRP A 255 -19.20 -4.22 17.10
N THR A 256 -18.49 -4.89 18.01
CA THR A 256 -17.46 -4.30 18.87
C THR A 256 -16.06 -4.57 18.29
N ALA A 257 -15.03 -3.99 18.90
CA ALA A 257 -13.64 -4.27 18.53
C ALA A 257 -13.29 -5.78 18.57
N LEU A 258 -13.84 -6.55 19.52
CA LEU A 258 -13.60 -7.99 19.58
C LEU A 258 -14.26 -8.78 18.46
N HIS A 259 -15.44 -8.35 17.98
CA HIS A 259 -16.05 -8.96 16.79
C HIS A 259 -15.17 -8.74 15.55
N TYR A 260 -14.48 -7.60 15.46
CA TYR A 260 -13.49 -7.37 14.41
C TYR A 260 -12.23 -8.23 14.62
N ALA A 261 -11.74 -8.36 15.86
CA ALA A 261 -10.57 -9.17 16.21
C ALA A 261 -10.73 -10.65 15.81
N SER A 262 -11.97 -11.17 15.84
CA SER A 262 -12.32 -12.52 15.37
C SER A 262 -11.89 -12.85 13.94
N LYS A 263 -11.65 -11.83 13.09
CA LYS A 263 -11.11 -12.02 11.74
C LYS A 263 -9.69 -12.63 11.76
N THR A 264 -8.88 -12.25 12.74
CA THR A 264 -7.47 -12.67 12.86
C THR A 264 -7.32 -13.93 13.70
N GLY A 265 -8.26 -14.16 14.62
CA GLY A 265 -8.25 -15.29 15.54
C GLY A 265 -7.18 -15.21 16.64
N SER A 266 -6.58 -14.03 16.85
CA SER A 266 -5.57 -13.78 17.87
C SER A 266 -6.19 -13.67 19.27
N VAL A 267 -5.71 -14.49 20.21
CA VAL A 267 -6.16 -14.48 21.62
C VAL A 267 -5.68 -13.21 22.33
N ASP A 268 -4.53 -12.66 21.93
CA ASP A 268 -3.90 -11.54 22.61
C ASP A 268 -4.79 -10.30 22.63
N THR A 269 -5.56 -10.06 21.57
CA THR A 269 -6.53 -8.94 21.54
C THR A 269 -7.67 -9.18 22.54
N PHE A 270 -8.10 -10.42 22.76
CA PHE A 270 -9.16 -10.78 23.71
C PHE A 270 -8.71 -10.69 25.17
N GLU A 271 -7.40 -10.75 25.43
CA GLU A 271 -6.82 -10.57 26.76
C GLU A 271 -6.67 -9.11 27.17
N ILE A 272 -6.88 -8.15 26.24
CA ILE A 272 -6.78 -6.72 26.55
C ILE A 272 -7.95 -6.30 27.45
N ALA A 273 -7.61 -5.80 28.64
CA ALA A 273 -8.58 -5.34 29.62
C ALA A 273 -9.48 -4.23 29.07
N GLY A 274 -10.76 -4.25 29.46
CA GLY A 274 -11.76 -3.28 29.04
C GLY A 274 -12.56 -3.69 27.80
N LEU A 275 -12.09 -4.65 27.02
CA LEU A 275 -12.85 -5.22 25.92
C LEU A 275 -13.89 -6.22 26.43
N ASP A 276 -15.16 -5.96 26.11
CA ASP A 276 -16.28 -6.80 26.57
C ASP A 276 -16.43 -8.06 25.70
N ILE A 277 -15.94 -9.18 26.23
CA ILE A 277 -16.06 -10.50 25.60
C ILE A 277 -17.51 -11.02 25.56
N THR A 278 -18.44 -10.38 26.27
CA THR A 278 -19.85 -10.79 26.38
C THR A 278 -20.79 -10.04 25.43
N ALA A 279 -20.26 -9.03 24.73
CA ALA A 279 -21.03 -8.17 23.85
C ALA A 279 -21.69 -8.95 22.72
N ARG A 280 -22.86 -8.47 22.31
CA ARG A 280 -23.64 -9.02 21.18
C ARG A 280 -23.89 -7.95 20.13
N THR A 281 -23.87 -8.36 18.88
CA THR A 281 -24.30 -7.51 17.75
C THR A 281 -25.79 -7.23 17.81
N ASN A 282 -26.28 -6.36 16.91
CA ASN A 282 -27.71 -6.05 16.78
C ASN A 282 -28.55 -7.30 16.47
N ASP A 283 -27.97 -8.30 15.81
CA ASP A 283 -28.61 -9.59 15.49
C ASP A 283 -28.39 -10.66 16.59
N GLY A 284 -27.88 -10.26 17.76
CA GLY A 284 -27.63 -11.15 18.89
C GLY A 284 -26.37 -12.03 18.75
N VAL A 285 -25.55 -11.81 17.73
CA VAL A 285 -24.33 -12.59 17.48
C VAL A 285 -23.28 -12.21 18.53
N HIS A 286 -22.88 -13.19 19.32
CA HIS A 286 -21.74 -13.15 20.22
C HIS A 286 -20.42 -13.57 19.51
N VAL A 287 -19.26 -13.06 19.96
CA VAL A 287 -17.92 -13.45 19.44
C VAL A 287 -17.70 -14.97 19.42
N LEU A 288 -18.21 -15.69 20.43
CA LEU A 288 -18.19 -17.16 20.49
C LEU A 288 -18.82 -17.83 19.25
N HIS A 289 -19.93 -17.30 18.72
CA HIS A 289 -20.54 -17.86 17.50
C HIS A 289 -19.61 -17.70 16.29
N ILE A 290 -18.92 -16.54 16.20
CA ILE A 290 -17.96 -16.26 15.13
C ILE A 290 -16.78 -17.23 15.24
N GLU A 291 -16.17 -17.35 16.43
CA GLU A 291 -15.04 -18.26 16.64
C GLU A 291 -15.40 -19.73 16.40
N ALA A 292 -16.60 -20.15 16.83
CA ALA A 292 -17.10 -21.49 16.54
C ALA A 292 -17.28 -21.72 15.04
N SER A 293 -17.84 -20.74 14.30
CA SER A 293 -18.01 -20.82 12.85
C SER A 293 -16.68 -20.81 12.08
N ASN A 294 -15.66 -20.14 12.63
CA ASN A 294 -14.30 -20.11 12.09
C ASN A 294 -13.47 -21.34 12.50
N TYR A 295 -14.02 -22.27 13.28
CA TYR A 295 -13.31 -23.42 13.86
C TYR A 295 -12.09 -23.03 14.71
N ASN A 296 -12.11 -21.85 15.35
CA ASN A 296 -11.02 -21.36 16.18
C ASN A 296 -11.08 -21.95 17.59
N LEU A 297 -10.66 -23.20 17.74
CA LEU A 297 -10.73 -23.93 19.00
C LEU A 297 -9.97 -23.24 20.14
N THR A 298 -8.86 -22.55 19.84
CA THR A 298 -8.07 -21.84 20.85
C THR A 298 -8.89 -20.74 21.49
N LEU A 299 -9.53 -19.90 20.67
CA LEU A 299 -10.28 -18.75 21.17
C LEU A 299 -11.63 -19.17 21.77
N VAL A 300 -12.27 -20.22 21.25
CA VAL A 300 -13.42 -20.87 21.90
C VAL A 300 -13.08 -21.35 23.31
N LYS A 301 -11.96 -22.07 23.48
CA LYS A 301 -11.50 -22.53 24.80
C LYS A 301 -11.19 -21.37 25.73
N TYR A 302 -10.50 -20.34 25.23
CA TYR A 302 -10.22 -19.13 25.99
C TYR A 302 -11.52 -18.49 26.50
N LEU A 303 -12.50 -18.28 25.61
CA LEU A 303 -13.79 -17.67 25.98
C LEU A 303 -14.51 -18.48 27.07
N PHE A 304 -14.55 -19.82 26.95
CA PHE A 304 -15.16 -20.68 27.98
C PHE A 304 -14.42 -20.63 29.33
N ASN A 305 -13.10 -20.59 29.31
CA ASN A 305 -12.31 -20.53 30.54
C ASN A 305 -12.43 -19.16 31.22
N SER A 306 -12.44 -18.09 30.43
CA SER A 306 -12.55 -16.71 30.90
C SER A 306 -13.97 -16.33 31.33
N ASN A 307 -15.00 -17.00 30.80
CA ASN A 307 -16.38 -16.84 31.22
C ASN A 307 -17.17 -18.17 31.12
N PRO A 308 -17.12 -19.01 32.17
CA PRO A 308 -17.84 -20.29 32.21
C PRO A 308 -19.37 -20.15 32.08
N GLY A 309 -19.92 -18.97 32.38
CA GLY A 309 -21.35 -18.66 32.26
C GLY A 309 -21.86 -18.51 30.81
N LEU A 310 -20.97 -18.46 29.81
CA LEU A 310 -21.34 -18.36 28.40
C LEU A 310 -22.25 -19.51 27.91
N LEU A 311 -22.21 -20.67 28.57
CA LEU A 311 -23.10 -21.81 28.30
C LEU A 311 -24.55 -21.62 28.76
N GLN A 312 -24.82 -20.68 29.68
CA GLN A 312 -26.14 -20.47 30.26
C GLN A 312 -26.99 -19.41 29.54
N LEU A 313 -26.43 -18.73 28.53
CA LEU A 313 -27.07 -17.61 27.82
C LEU A 313 -28.01 -18.05 26.68
N ASN A 314 -28.54 -19.27 26.73
CA ASN A 314 -29.44 -19.82 25.70
C ASN A 314 -30.84 -20.21 26.19
N ASP A 315 -31.24 -19.82 27.41
CA ASP A 315 -32.60 -20.08 27.90
C ASP A 315 -33.26 -18.77 28.39
N SER A 316 -33.48 -17.80 27.50
CA SER A 316 -34.54 -16.78 27.62
C SER A 316 -34.46 -15.79 26.46
N ASN A 317 -35.03 -16.14 25.32
CA ASN A 317 -36.09 -15.36 24.66
C ASN A 317 -36.44 -16.01 23.31
N GLU A 318 -37.73 -16.29 23.19
CA GLU A 318 -38.48 -16.57 21.96
C GLU A 318 -38.29 -15.49 20.89
#